data_AF-A0AA38J0W0-F1
#
_entry.id   AF-A0AA38J0W0-F1
#
_cell.length_a   1.000
_cell.length_b   1.000
_cell.length_c   1.000
_cell.angle_alpha   90.00
_cell.angle_beta   90.00
_cell.angle_gamma   90.00
#
_symmetry.space_group_name_H-M   'P 1'
#
loop_
_entity.id
_entity.type
_entity.pdbx_description
1 polymer ?
#
loop_
_entity_poly.entity_id
_entity_poly.type
_entity_poly.pdbx_seq_one_letter_code
_entity_poly.pdbx_strand_id
1 'polypeptide(L)'
;MSNYVLSQAAYSKVYEDFQEWRRENSVNGVDENILLAFFEDLSHKYSPNTLWPKLSMLRSMLHLREKTDVKLFDEVEAFVKNKNKGYIPKKSEVLSRQQLKKFLREAPNDIFLMYKVVLIMEIFGACRTNELVNINQLKNKKNL
;
A
#
# COMPACT_ATOMS: atom_id res chain seq x y z
N MET A 1 1.18 -17.81 -4.94
CA MET A 1 1.99 -16.85 -5.72
C MET A 1 2.62 -15.90 -4.71
N SER A 2 3.95 -15.87 -4.61
CA SER A 2 4.68 -15.31 -3.45
C SER A 2 4.55 -13.79 -3.33
N ASN A 3 4.42 -13.27 -2.10
CA ASN A 3 4.41 -11.83 -1.78
C ASN A 3 5.60 -11.06 -2.37
N TYR A 4 6.70 -11.76 -2.64
CA TYR A 4 7.91 -11.21 -3.28
C TYR A 4 7.67 -10.69 -4.71
N VAL A 5 6.79 -11.34 -5.48
CA VAL A 5 6.50 -10.93 -6.87
C VAL A 5 5.66 -9.64 -6.87
N LEU A 6 4.75 -9.51 -5.91
CA LEU A 6 3.89 -8.33 -5.76
C LEU A 6 4.69 -7.10 -5.32
N SER A 7 5.66 -7.26 -4.40
CA SER A 7 6.54 -6.15 -4.02
C SER A 7 7.45 -5.75 -5.19
N GLN A 8 8.08 -6.71 -5.88
CA GLN A 8 8.94 -6.40 -7.03
C GLN A 8 8.19 -5.64 -8.14
N ALA A 9 6.97 -6.05 -8.45
CA ALA A 9 6.13 -5.39 -9.45
C ALA A 9 5.80 -3.94 -9.04
N ALA A 10 5.48 -3.70 -7.78
CA ALA A 10 5.19 -2.35 -7.28
C ALA A 10 6.40 -1.40 -7.39
N TYR A 11 7.59 -1.88 -7.00
CA TYR A 11 8.82 -1.09 -7.11
C TYR A 11 9.18 -0.80 -8.57
N SER A 12 9.07 -1.81 -9.44
CA SER A 12 9.33 -1.67 -10.87
C SER A 12 8.39 -0.66 -11.50
N LYS A 13 7.10 -0.70 -11.14
CA LYS A 13 6.10 0.24 -11.65
C LYS A 13 6.38 1.68 -11.24
N VAL A 14 6.76 1.94 -9.99
CA VAL A 14 7.10 3.31 -9.55
C VAL A 14 8.32 3.84 -10.31
N TYR A 15 9.31 3.00 -10.57
CA TYR A 15 10.46 3.38 -11.38
C TYR A 15 10.08 3.66 -12.82
N GLU A 16 9.26 2.81 -13.46
CA GLU A 16 8.74 3.03 -14.81
C GLU A 16 7.93 4.32 -14.92
N ASP A 17 7.06 4.61 -13.95
CA ASP A 17 6.29 5.86 -13.90
C ASP A 17 7.23 7.08 -13.86
N PHE A 18 8.35 7.00 -13.13
CA PHE A 18 9.38 8.05 -13.12
C PHE A 18 10.12 8.16 -14.46
N GLN A 19 10.48 7.04 -15.10
CA GLN A 19 11.11 7.06 -16.43
C GLN A 19 10.22 7.71 -17.48
N GLU A 20 8.93 7.39 -17.46
CA GLU A 20 7.94 7.96 -18.36
C GLU A 20 7.81 9.46 -18.14
N TRP A 21 7.67 9.89 -16.88
CA TRP A 21 7.63 11.31 -16.53
C TRP A 21 8.90 12.06 -16.96
N ARG A 22 10.09 11.46 -16.81
CA ARG A 22 11.35 12.07 -17.30
C ARG A 22 11.33 12.29 -18.81
N ARG A 23 10.85 11.29 -19.56
CA ARG A 23 10.73 11.34 -21.02
C ARG A 23 9.74 12.43 -21.46
N GLU A 24 8.60 12.53 -20.79
CA GLU A 24 7.57 13.55 -21.08
C GLU A 24 8.09 14.98 -20.81
N ASN A 25 8.87 15.15 -19.74
CA ASN A 25 9.44 16.45 -19.37
C ASN A 25 10.81 16.72 -20.03
N SER A 26 11.30 15.83 -20.89
CA SER A 26 12.60 15.93 -21.56
C SER A 26 13.79 16.18 -20.62
N VAL A 27 13.73 15.63 -19.40
CA VAL A 27 14.79 15.75 -18.39
C VAL A 27 15.66 14.49 -18.36
N ASN A 28 16.97 14.67 -18.27
CA ASN A 28 17.94 13.59 -18.21
C ASN A 28 18.60 13.53 -16.83
N GLY A 29 18.90 12.32 -16.37
CA GLY A 29 19.57 12.09 -15.10
C GLY A 29 18.64 12.16 -13.89
N VAL A 30 19.26 12.32 -12.71
CA VAL A 30 18.58 12.39 -11.41
C VAL A 30 19.29 13.45 -10.60
N ASP A 31 18.56 14.50 -10.26
CA ASP A 31 18.93 15.49 -9.27
C ASP A 31 17.75 15.76 -8.34
N GLU A 32 18.00 16.50 -7.27
CA GLU A 32 17.00 16.79 -6.24
C GLU A 32 15.82 17.62 -6.79
N ASN A 33 16.06 18.54 -7.72
CA ASN A 33 15.00 19.35 -8.33
C ASN A 33 14.08 18.52 -9.24
N ILE A 34 14.65 17.60 -10.01
CA ILE A 34 13.91 16.64 -10.85
C ILE A 34 13.02 15.78 -9.96
N LEU A 35 13.54 15.28 -8.83
CA LEU A 35 12.77 14.50 -7.89
C LEU A 35 11.67 15.32 -7.21
N LEU A 36 11.96 16.56 -6.80
CA LEU A 36 10.97 17.47 -6.21
C LEU A 36 9.82 17.76 -7.20
N ALA A 37 10.13 18.07 -8.46
CA ALA A 37 9.13 18.30 -9.49
C ALA A 37 8.24 17.07 -9.71
N PHE A 38 8.85 15.88 -9.81
CA PHE A 38 8.10 14.62 -9.92
C PHE A 38 7.19 14.38 -8.70
N PHE A 39 7.66 14.65 -7.49
CA PHE A 39 6.86 14.48 -6.26
C PHE A 39 5.79 15.55 -6.07
N GLU A 40 5.96 16.77 -6.61
CA GLU A 40 4.89 17.77 -6.67
C GLU A 40 3.75 17.28 -7.56
N ASP A 41 4.06 16.79 -8.77
CA ASP A 41 3.07 16.22 -9.69
C ASP A 41 2.33 15.03 -9.07
N LEU A 42 3.07 14.12 -8.41
CA LEU A 42 2.46 13.02 -7.67
C LEU A 42 1.57 13.49 -6.53
N SER A 43 1.90 14.61 -5.88
CA SER A 43 1.13 15.14 -4.74
C SER A 43 -0.26 15.62 -5.14
N HIS A 44 -0.44 16.02 -6.41
CA HIS A 44 -1.76 16.36 -6.95
C HIS A 44 -2.61 15.12 -7.24
N LYS A 45 -1.99 13.97 -7.49
CA LYS A 45 -2.67 12.71 -7.86
C LYS A 45 -2.93 11.78 -6.68
N TYR A 46 -2.07 11.79 -5.66
CA TYR A 46 -2.07 10.80 -4.60
C TYR A 46 -2.18 11.41 -3.21
N SER A 47 -2.77 10.65 -2.28
CA SER A 47 -2.82 11.06 -0.88
C SER A 47 -1.42 11.13 -0.26
N PRO A 48 -1.19 11.96 0.77
CA PRO A 48 0.09 12.03 1.47
C PRO A 48 0.60 10.66 1.98
N ASN A 49 -0.30 9.79 2.46
CA ASN A 49 0.04 8.43 2.89
C ASN A 49 0.55 7.53 1.75
N THR A 50 0.24 7.85 0.51
CA THR A 50 0.71 7.11 -0.68
C THR A 50 2.04 7.63 -1.20
N LEU A 51 2.36 8.92 -0.97
CA LEU A 51 3.59 9.54 -1.43
C LEU A 51 4.83 8.93 -0.75
N TRP A 52 4.77 8.68 0.56
CA TRP A 52 5.91 8.13 1.31
C TRP A 52 6.36 6.73 0.85
N PRO A 53 5.44 5.77 0.64
CA PRO A 53 5.79 4.50 -0.01
C PRO A 53 6.38 4.69 -1.41
N LYS A 54 5.84 5.60 -2.23
CA LYS A 54 6.37 5.88 -3.58
C LYS A 54 7.80 6.43 -3.52
N LEU A 55 8.09 7.36 -2.60
CA LEU A 55 9.43 7.85 -2.33
C LEU A 55 10.39 6.73 -1.96
N SER A 56 9.98 5.89 -1.01
CA SER A 56 10.77 4.75 -0.54
C SER A 56 11.07 3.76 -1.68
N MET A 57 10.06 3.43 -2.49
CA MET A 57 10.20 2.54 -3.64
C MET A 57 11.13 3.12 -4.71
N LEU A 58 10.92 4.39 -5.08
CA LEU A 58 11.75 5.04 -6.09
C LEU A 58 13.20 5.13 -5.63
N ARG A 59 13.45 5.52 -4.38
CA ARG A 59 14.78 5.59 -3.79
C ARG A 59 15.52 4.26 -3.87
N SER A 60 14.86 3.15 -3.52
CA SER A 60 15.46 1.81 -3.64
C SER A 60 15.80 1.48 -5.09
N MET A 61 14.92 1.82 -6.04
CA MET A 61 15.14 1.54 -7.46
C MET A 61 16.25 2.39 -8.06
N LEU A 62 16.32 3.67 -7.73
CA LEU A 62 17.38 4.58 -8.14
C LEU A 62 18.74 4.14 -7.58
N HIS A 63 18.79 3.74 -6.31
CA HIS A 63 20.00 3.17 -5.73
C HIS A 63 20.44 1.88 -6.47
N LEU A 64 19.50 0.98 -6.77
CA LEU A 64 19.79 -0.29 -7.43
C LEU A 64 20.20 -0.13 -8.92
N ARG A 65 19.55 0.78 -9.66
CA ARG A 65 19.68 0.90 -11.11
C ARG A 65 20.67 1.98 -11.55
N GLU A 66 20.69 3.10 -10.83
CA GLU A 66 21.42 4.32 -11.20
C GLU A 66 22.52 4.68 -10.18
N LYS A 67 22.67 3.89 -9.09
CA LYS A 67 23.66 4.09 -8.01
C LYS A 67 23.61 5.49 -7.38
N THR A 68 22.40 6.04 -7.28
CA THR A 68 22.13 7.38 -6.78
C THR A 68 22.50 7.54 -5.29
N ASP A 69 23.01 8.71 -4.91
CA ASP A 69 23.32 9.09 -3.52
C ASP A 69 22.03 9.33 -2.72
N VAL A 70 22.06 8.94 -1.45
CA VAL A 70 21.02 9.16 -0.45
C VAL A 70 20.75 10.65 -0.21
N LYS A 71 21.77 11.51 -0.33
CA LYS A 71 21.63 12.96 -0.06
C LYS A 71 20.64 13.67 -0.98
N LEU A 72 20.39 13.13 -2.18
CA LEU A 72 19.46 13.69 -3.16
C LEU A 72 17.97 13.65 -2.72
N PHE A 73 17.68 13.02 -1.59
CA PHE A 73 16.32 12.83 -1.11
C PHE A 73 15.99 13.66 0.13
N ASP A 74 16.92 14.44 0.68
CA ASP A 74 16.70 15.14 1.95
C ASP A 74 15.59 16.21 1.81
N GLU A 75 15.62 17.02 0.75
CA GLU A 75 14.57 18.02 0.50
C GLU A 75 13.26 17.35 0.06
N VAL A 76 13.35 16.29 -0.74
CA VAL A 76 12.18 15.52 -1.20
C VAL A 76 11.47 14.87 -0.01
N GLU A 77 12.21 14.33 0.95
CA GLU A 77 11.66 13.80 2.20
C GLU A 77 11.00 14.89 3.03
N ALA A 78 11.64 16.05 3.18
CA ALA A 78 11.09 17.18 3.91
C ALA A 78 9.77 17.64 3.28
N PHE A 79 9.73 17.72 1.95
CA PHE A 79 8.54 18.02 1.16
C PHE A 79 7.41 17.02 1.41
N VAL A 80 7.67 15.70 1.27
CA VAL A 80 6.64 14.67 1.48
C VAL A 80 6.14 14.67 2.93
N LYS A 81 7.04 14.83 3.91
CA LYS A 81 6.66 14.99 5.34
C LYS A 81 5.76 16.20 5.54
N ASN A 82 6.05 17.32 4.87
CA ASN A 82 5.26 18.54 4.98
C ASN A 82 3.85 18.38 4.38
N LYS A 83 3.71 17.70 3.23
CA LYS A 83 2.39 17.37 2.64
C LYS A 83 1.55 16.46 3.54
N ASN A 84 2.18 15.67 4.42
CA ASN A 84 1.48 14.81 5.39
C ASN A 84 1.04 15.56 6.66
N LYS A 85 1.56 16.78 6.93
CA LYS A 85 1.14 17.54 8.12
C LYS A 85 -0.34 17.89 8.03
N GLY A 86 -1.09 17.54 9.08
CA GLY A 86 -2.53 17.79 9.16
C GLY A 86 -3.37 16.86 8.29
N TYR A 87 -2.77 15.92 7.55
CA TYR A 87 -3.53 14.91 6.82
C TYR A 87 -4.20 13.94 7.80
N ILE A 88 -5.51 13.74 7.61
CA ILE A 88 -6.30 12.79 8.40
C ILE A 88 -6.58 11.58 7.50
N PRO A 89 -5.98 10.41 7.79
CA PRO A 89 -6.20 9.22 6.99
C PRO A 89 -7.67 8.77 7.01
N LYS A 90 -8.21 8.44 5.84
CA LYS A 90 -9.51 7.74 5.75
C LYS A 90 -9.36 6.34 6.33
N LYS A 91 -10.00 6.09 7.47
CA LYS A 91 -10.10 4.75 8.07
C LYS A 91 -11.40 4.09 7.62
N SER A 92 -11.36 2.77 7.44
CA SER A 92 -12.59 1.98 7.27
C SER A 92 -13.48 2.13 8.49
N GLU A 93 -14.80 2.14 8.28
CA GLU A 93 -15.76 2.13 9.37
C GLU A 93 -15.55 0.89 10.25
N VAL A 94 -15.60 1.10 11.56
CA VAL A 94 -15.49 0.02 12.53
C VAL A 94 -16.91 -0.41 12.88
N LEU A 95 -17.26 -1.65 12.55
CA LEU A 95 -18.56 -2.20 12.88
C LEU A 95 -18.72 -2.31 14.40
N SER A 96 -19.77 -1.67 14.93
CA SER A 96 -20.13 -1.79 16.34
C SER A 96 -20.66 -3.19 16.68
N ARG A 97 -20.59 -3.55 17.96
CA ARG A 97 -21.14 -4.82 18.46
C ARG A 97 -22.63 -4.97 18.14
N GLN A 98 -23.39 -3.87 18.16
CA GLN A 98 -24.81 -3.83 17.84
C GLN A 98 -25.04 -4.13 16.35
N GLN A 99 -24.28 -3.48 15.45
CA GLN A 99 -24.36 -3.74 14.01
C GLN A 99 -24.00 -5.18 13.66
N LEU A 100 -22.94 -5.72 14.28
CA LEU A 100 -22.55 -7.13 14.13
C LEU A 100 -23.67 -8.08 14.56
N LYS A 101 -24.24 -7.86 15.76
CA LYS A 101 -25.36 -8.68 16.26
C LYS A 101 -26.58 -8.60 15.36
N LYS A 102 -26.92 -7.40 14.88
CA LYS A 102 -28.02 -7.17 13.94
C LYS A 102 -27.81 -7.97 12.67
N PHE A 103 -26.62 -7.85 12.06
CA PHE A 103 -26.27 -8.60 10.84
C PHE A 103 -26.35 -10.12 11.06
N LEU A 104 -25.75 -10.64 12.13
CA LEU A 104 -25.74 -12.08 12.40
C LEU A 104 -27.15 -12.64 12.64
N ARG A 105 -28.05 -11.88 13.27
CA ARG A 105 -29.42 -12.32 13.60
C ARG A 105 -30.41 -12.13 12.46
N GLU A 106 -30.40 -10.97 11.83
CA GLU A 106 -31.50 -10.52 10.96
C GLU A 106 -31.20 -10.72 9.47
N ALA A 107 -29.93 -10.79 9.05
CA ALA A 107 -29.62 -10.97 7.63
C ALA A 107 -30.06 -12.36 7.14
N PRO A 108 -30.70 -12.49 5.96
CA PRO A 108 -31.15 -13.79 5.44
C PRO A 108 -29.99 -14.77 5.20
N ASN A 109 -30.13 -16.02 5.65
CA ASN A 109 -29.05 -17.02 5.56
C ASN A 109 -28.85 -17.56 4.14
N ASP A 110 -29.91 -17.65 3.36
CA ASP A 110 -29.88 -18.03 1.94
C ASP A 110 -28.94 -17.16 1.11
N ILE A 111 -28.72 -15.90 1.52
CA ILE A 111 -27.80 -14.95 0.88
C ILE A 111 -26.48 -14.82 1.67
N PHE A 112 -26.57 -14.69 3.01
CA PHE A 112 -25.44 -14.22 3.82
C PHE A 112 -24.79 -15.27 4.72
N LEU A 113 -25.18 -16.54 4.66
CA LEU A 113 -24.64 -17.58 5.55
C LEU A 113 -23.11 -17.63 5.53
N MET A 114 -22.50 -17.60 4.35
CA MET A 114 -21.03 -17.63 4.22
C MET A 114 -20.37 -16.41 4.88
N TYR A 115 -20.89 -15.21 4.63
CA TYR A 115 -20.36 -13.97 5.21
C TYR A 115 -20.45 -13.97 6.74
N LYS A 116 -21.55 -14.50 7.30
CA LYS A 116 -21.70 -14.65 8.76
C LYS A 116 -20.66 -15.60 9.34
N VAL A 117 -20.40 -16.74 8.68
CA VAL A 117 -19.38 -17.70 9.11
C VAL A 117 -17.99 -17.08 9.05
N VAL A 118 -17.63 -16.41 7.94
CA VAL A 118 -16.34 -15.71 7.79
C VAL A 118 -16.17 -14.65 8.87
N LEU A 119 -17.19 -13.83 9.13
CA LEU A 119 -17.16 -12.78 10.16
C LEU A 119 -16.93 -13.36 11.56
N ILE A 120 -17.56 -14.49 11.90
CA ILE A 120 -17.33 -15.18 13.18
C ILE A 120 -15.87 -15.65 13.26
N MET A 121 -15.35 -16.30 12.21
CA MET A 121 -13.96 -16.73 12.17
C MET A 121 -12.97 -15.57 12.28
N GLU A 122 -13.24 -14.44 11.62
CA GLU A 122 -12.44 -13.21 11.73
C GLU A 122 -12.39 -12.68 13.15
N ILE A 123 -13.54 -12.55 13.81
CA ILE A 123 -13.63 -11.97 15.16
C ILE A 123 -12.95 -12.87 16.20
N PHE A 124 -13.18 -14.19 16.15
CA PHE A 124 -12.63 -15.12 17.14
C PHE A 124 -11.19 -15.53 16.84
N GLY A 125 -10.81 -15.59 15.57
CA GLY A 125 -9.46 -15.95 15.13
C GLY A 125 -8.51 -14.76 14.99
N ALA A 126 -9.02 -13.52 15.03
CA ALA A 126 -8.29 -12.30 14.69
C ALA A 126 -7.57 -12.40 13.32
N CYS A 127 -8.16 -13.14 12.39
CA CYS A 127 -7.54 -13.49 11.12
C CYS A 127 -7.59 -12.32 10.12
N ARG A 128 -6.51 -12.11 9.39
CA ARG A 128 -6.52 -11.25 8.19
C ARG A 128 -7.18 -11.96 7.02
N THR A 129 -7.71 -11.21 6.06
CA THR A 129 -8.35 -11.75 4.85
C THR A 129 -7.48 -12.80 4.14
N ASN A 130 -6.17 -12.55 4.00
CA ASN A 130 -5.27 -13.51 3.34
C ASN A 130 -5.09 -14.81 4.14
N GLU A 131 -5.21 -14.77 5.46
CA GLU A 131 -5.13 -15.96 6.32
C GLU A 131 -6.39 -16.82 6.16
N LEU A 132 -7.57 -16.19 6.04
CA LEU A 132 -8.83 -16.89 5.80
C LEU A 132 -8.90 -17.54 4.41
N VAL A 133 -8.49 -16.80 3.37
CA VAL A 133 -8.46 -17.32 2.00
C VAL A 133 -7.54 -18.55 1.91
N ASN A 134 -6.46 -18.57 2.69
CA ASN A 134 -5.49 -19.65 2.71
C ASN A 134 -5.66 -20.60 3.92
N ILE A 135 -6.85 -20.69 4.52
CA ILE A 135 -7.07 -21.46 5.77
C ILE A 135 -6.66 -22.94 5.65
N ASN A 136 -6.76 -23.52 4.45
CA ASN A 136 -6.35 -24.90 4.18
C ASN A 136 -4.83 -25.10 4.18
N GLN A 137 -4.03 -24.06 3.93
CA GLN A 137 -2.57 -24.14 3.92
C GLN A 137 -1.95 -24.18 5.33
N LEU A 138 -2.71 -23.76 6.36
CA LEU A 138 -2.26 -23.81 7.76
C LEU A 138 -2.23 -25.24 8.32
N LYS A 139 -2.98 -26.18 7.74
CA LYS A 139 -2.99 -27.59 8.16
C LYS A 139 -1.68 -28.31 7.84
N ASN A 140 -0.91 -27.84 6.86
CA ASN A 140 0.33 -28.47 6.39
C ASN A 140 1.59 -27.99 7.12
N LYS A 141 1.51 -26.99 8.01
CA LYS A 141 2.66 -26.48 8.78
C LYS A 141 2.88 -27.17 10.13
N LYS A 142 2.06 -28.16 10.50
CA LYS A 142 2.20 -28.93 11.75
C LYS A 142 2.92 -30.29 11.59
N ASN A 143 3.47 -30.58 10.41
CA ASN A 143 4.25 -31.80 10.14
C ASN A 143 5.72 -31.47 9.80
N LEU A 144 6.35 -30.63 10.60
CA LEU A 144 7.80 -30.39 10.62
C LEU A 144 8.26 -30.38 12.09
#